data_AF-A0A0N5AJ54-F1
#
_entry.id   AF-A0A0N5AJ54-F1
#
_cell.length_a   1.000
_cell.length_b   1.000
_cell.length_c   1.000
_cell.angle_alpha   90.00
_cell.angle_beta   90.00
_cell.angle_gamma   90.00
#
_symmetry.space_group_name_H-M   'P 1'
#
loop_
_entity.id
_entity.type
_entity.pdbx_description
1 polymer ?
#
loop_
_entity_poly.entity_id
_entity_poly.type
_entity_poly.pdbx_seq_one_letter_code
_entity_poly.pdbx_strand_id
1 'polypeptide(L)'
;LLKIYENKLEKKFIRRTSDPRFLCSALPSLGRVKIALKVPFKLYALTDIPNGTSVTLMAFTNRCQSCVVLNNEAEMNWNVAEFSKLKFMSSSGRGTKFDFKIIIRAKPEIEIYIQDAIKITVDGVRKPRSTFLP
;
A
#
# COMPACT_ATOMS: atom_id res chain seq x y z
N LEU A 1 6.89 -18.75 -11.67
CA LEU A 1 7.19 -17.56 -10.85
C LEU A 1 5.97 -17.09 -10.03
N LEU A 2 4.85 -16.69 -10.65
CA LEU A 2 3.61 -16.34 -9.94
C LEU A 2 3.13 -17.44 -8.97
N LYS A 3 3.03 -18.70 -9.43
CA LYS A 3 2.71 -19.86 -8.56
C LYS A 3 3.73 -20.10 -7.44
N ILE A 4 5.00 -19.71 -7.62
CA ILE A 4 6.05 -19.87 -6.60
C ILE A 4 5.89 -18.80 -5.52
N TYR A 5 5.63 -17.54 -5.90
CA TYR A 5 5.30 -16.47 -4.96
C TYR A 5 3.98 -16.74 -4.24
N GLU A 6 2.94 -17.17 -4.96
CA GLU A 6 1.64 -17.57 -4.38
C GLU A 6 1.71 -18.81 -3.47
N ASN A 7 2.69 -19.70 -3.68
CA ASN A 7 2.91 -20.85 -2.79
C ASN A 7 3.81 -20.52 -1.60
N LYS A 8 4.75 -19.56 -1.75
CA LYS A 8 5.66 -19.12 -0.67
C LYS A 8 5.05 -18.06 0.25
N LEU A 9 4.05 -17.34 -0.24
CA LEU A 9 3.24 -16.36 0.51
C LEU A 9 1.81 -16.85 0.46
N GLU A 10 1.19 -17.11 1.61
CA GLU A 10 -0.20 -17.57 1.68
C GLU A 10 -1.11 -16.67 0.81
N LYS A 11 -1.82 -17.26 -0.17
CA LYS A 11 -2.62 -16.57 -1.21
C LYS A 11 -3.54 -15.45 -0.70
N LYS A 12 -3.89 -15.43 0.58
CA LYS A 12 -4.70 -14.40 1.23
C LYS A 12 -4.00 -13.04 1.32
N PHE A 13 -2.68 -12.98 1.20
CA PHE A 13 -1.90 -11.77 1.44
C PHE A 13 -1.32 -11.12 0.18
N ILE A 14 -1.65 -11.58 -1.02
CA ILE A 14 -1.19 -10.99 -2.28
C ILE A 14 -2.35 -10.39 -3.06
N ARG A 15 -2.12 -9.22 -3.65
CA ARG A 15 -3.06 -8.50 -4.50
C ARG A 15 -2.43 -8.17 -5.85
N ARG A 16 -3.24 -8.21 -6.92
CA ARG A 16 -2.83 -7.76 -8.26
C ARG A 16 -2.81 -6.24 -8.34
N THR A 17 -1.88 -5.71 -9.12
CA THR A 17 -1.81 -4.29 -9.46
C THR A 17 -2.42 -4.03 -10.85
N SER A 18 -2.45 -2.77 -11.30
CA SER A 18 -2.86 -2.44 -12.67
C SER A 18 -1.93 -3.01 -13.74
N ASP A 19 -0.67 -3.30 -13.40
CA ASP A 19 0.31 -3.90 -14.29
C ASP A 19 0.49 -5.40 -13.94
N PRO A 20 0.27 -6.34 -14.86
CA PRO A 20 0.36 -7.77 -14.58
C PRO A 20 1.77 -8.24 -14.22
N ARG A 21 2.81 -7.43 -14.48
CA ARG A 21 4.20 -7.72 -14.10
C ARG A 21 4.45 -7.50 -12.61
N PHE A 22 3.52 -6.89 -11.89
CA PHE A 22 3.70 -6.55 -10.48
C PHE A 22 2.55 -7.04 -9.60
N LEU A 23 2.92 -7.52 -8.42
CA LEU A 23 2.02 -7.92 -7.36
C LEU A 23 2.35 -7.11 -6.11
N CYS A 24 1.42 -6.97 -5.18
CA CYS A 24 1.69 -6.32 -3.91
C CYS A 24 1.12 -7.11 -2.73
N SER A 25 1.64 -6.83 -1.53
CA SER A 25 1.05 -7.34 -0.30
C SER A 25 -0.31 -6.70 -0.07
N ALA A 26 -1.27 -7.48 0.43
CA ALA A 26 -2.51 -6.95 0.95
C ALA A 26 -2.26 -6.03 2.15
N LEU A 27 -2.96 -4.91 2.21
CA LEU A 27 -2.97 -4.01 3.35
C LEU A 27 -4.11 -4.33 4.31
N PRO A 28 -4.02 -3.91 5.59
CA PRO A 28 -5.16 -3.90 6.48
C PRO A 28 -6.33 -3.12 5.87
N SER A 29 -7.55 -3.59 6.09
CA SER A 29 -8.75 -2.93 5.55
C SER A 29 -8.97 -1.51 6.12
N LEU A 30 -8.51 -1.27 7.35
CA LEU A 30 -8.64 -0.02 8.07
C LEU A 30 -7.36 0.30 8.85
N GLY A 31 -6.80 1.49 8.61
CA GLY A 31 -5.68 2.07 9.35
C GLY A 31 -6.07 3.36 10.07
N ARG A 32 -5.11 3.89 10.85
CA ARG A 32 -5.28 5.11 11.64
C ARG A 32 -4.32 6.20 11.18
N VAL A 33 -4.83 7.42 11.05
CA VAL A 33 -4.01 8.61 10.73
C VAL A 33 -2.86 8.74 11.72
N LYS A 34 -1.68 9.13 11.21
CA LYS A 34 -0.43 9.36 11.95
C LYS A 34 0.14 8.15 12.69
N ILE A 35 -0.47 6.97 12.56
CA ILE A 35 0.06 5.71 13.09
C ILE A 35 0.61 4.90 11.92
N ALA A 36 1.82 4.38 12.09
CA ALA A 36 2.43 3.49 11.12
C ALA A 36 1.64 2.19 11.01
N LEU A 37 1.51 1.67 9.79
CA LEU A 37 0.98 0.32 9.59
C LEU A 37 1.88 -0.70 10.30
N LYS A 38 1.25 -1.70 10.93
CA LYS A 38 1.96 -2.77 11.65
C LYS A 38 2.60 -3.78 10.71
N VAL A 39 2.05 -3.92 9.51
CA VAL A 39 2.55 -4.80 8.46
C VAL A 39 3.25 -3.96 7.39
N PRO A 40 4.42 -4.39 6.89
CA PRO A 40 5.07 -3.73 5.78
C PRO A 40 4.23 -3.89 4.51
N PHE A 41 4.24 -2.88 3.66
CA PHE A 41 3.72 -3.00 2.30
C PHE A 41 4.86 -3.39 1.37
N LYS A 42 4.68 -4.44 0.58
CA LYS A 42 5.69 -4.93 -0.37
C LYS A 42 5.14 -4.88 -1.78
N LEU A 43 5.95 -4.39 -2.72
CA LEU A 43 5.75 -4.53 -4.15
C LEU A 43 6.70 -5.60 -4.68
N TYR A 44 6.18 -6.57 -5.41
CA TYR A 44 6.92 -7.68 -6.00
C TYR A 44 6.92 -7.51 -7.51
N ALA A 45 8.10 -7.53 -8.12
CA ALA A 45 8.26 -7.59 -9.56
C ALA A 45 8.36 -9.06 -10.02
N LEU A 46 7.61 -9.40 -11.06
CA LEU A 46 7.68 -10.71 -11.72
C LEU A 46 8.68 -10.73 -12.88
N THR A 47 9.18 -9.56 -13.23
CA THR A 47 10.26 -9.30 -14.17
C THR A 47 11.45 -8.73 -13.41
N ASP A 48 12.65 -8.89 -13.97
CA ASP A 48 13.84 -8.35 -13.33
C ASP A 48 13.85 -6.81 -13.35
N ILE A 49 13.94 -6.23 -12.17
CA ILE A 49 14.16 -4.80 -11.95
C ILE A 49 15.51 -4.67 -11.22
N PRO A 50 16.45 -3.84 -11.70
CA PRO A 50 17.76 -3.69 -11.08
C PRO A 50 17.67 -3.36 -9.59
N ASN A 51 18.52 -3.99 -8.78
CA ASN A 51 18.63 -3.68 -7.36
C ASN A 51 19.01 -2.19 -7.16
N GLY A 52 18.49 -1.58 -6.10
CA GLY A 52 18.64 -0.15 -5.83
C GLY A 52 17.74 0.76 -6.68
N THR A 53 16.88 0.22 -7.56
CA THR A 53 15.91 1.05 -8.28
C THR A 53 14.93 1.69 -7.29
N SER A 54 14.89 3.02 -7.25
CA SER A 54 14.00 3.76 -6.36
C SER A 54 12.52 3.54 -6.72
N VAL A 55 11.70 3.32 -5.70
CA VAL A 55 10.25 3.14 -5.80
C VAL A 55 9.55 4.08 -4.83
N THR A 56 8.61 4.88 -5.34
CA THR A 56 7.84 5.85 -4.55
C THR A 56 6.37 5.49 -4.58
N LEU A 57 5.72 5.51 -3.41
CA LEU A 57 4.29 5.32 -3.24
C LEU A 57 3.61 6.66 -2.99
N MET A 58 2.50 6.89 -3.69
CA MET A 58 1.60 8.02 -3.48
C MET A 58 0.20 7.49 -3.19
N ALA A 59 -0.52 8.15 -2.29
CA ALA A 59 -1.90 7.84 -1.99
C ALA A 59 -2.80 9.02 -2.37
N PHE A 60 -3.93 8.73 -3.00
CA PHE A 60 -4.88 9.73 -3.48
C PHE A 60 -6.33 9.23 -3.40
N THR A 61 -7.26 10.16 -3.50
CA THR A 61 -8.70 9.91 -3.67
C THR A 61 -9.25 10.92 -4.67
N ASN A 62 -10.49 10.74 -5.12
CA ASN A 62 -11.19 11.75 -5.90
C ASN A 62 -11.29 13.13 -5.22
N ARG A 63 -11.29 13.19 -3.89
CA ARG A 63 -11.34 14.44 -3.11
C ARG A 63 -9.98 15.01 -2.72
N CYS A 64 -8.93 14.20 -2.80
CA CYS A 64 -7.58 14.55 -2.36
C CYS A 64 -6.60 13.97 -3.37
N GLN A 65 -6.13 14.81 -4.29
CA GLN A 65 -5.25 14.41 -5.38
C GLN A 65 -3.86 13.95 -4.91
N SER A 66 -3.44 14.34 -3.71
CA SER A 66 -2.27 13.79 -3.04
C SER A 66 -2.40 13.87 -1.51
N CYS A 67 -2.31 12.71 -0.87
CA CYS A 67 -2.16 12.57 0.58
C CYS A 67 -0.67 12.59 0.93
N VAL A 68 -0.30 13.28 2.01
CA VAL A 68 1.04 13.17 2.58
C VAL A 68 1.18 11.79 3.24
N VAL A 69 2.09 10.98 2.72
CA VAL A 69 2.45 9.66 3.23
C VAL A 69 3.91 9.70 3.64
N LEU A 70 4.22 9.24 4.86
CA LEU A 70 5.58 9.10 5.35
C LEU A 70 6.08 7.67 5.15
N ASN A 71 7.39 7.53 4.99
CA ASN A 71 8.07 6.26 4.66
C ASN A 71 7.55 5.67 3.34
N ASN A 72 7.24 6.54 2.38
CA ASN A 72 6.65 6.20 1.11
C ASN A 72 7.68 5.98 0.00
N GLU A 73 8.95 5.88 0.35
CA GLU A 73 10.04 5.54 -0.56
C GLU A 73 10.67 4.22 -0.12
N ALA A 74 11.06 3.41 -1.10
CA ALA A 74 11.76 2.15 -0.92
C ALA A 74 12.69 1.91 -2.11
N GLU A 75 13.59 0.95 -1.97
CA GLU A 75 14.42 0.47 -3.07
C GLU A 75 13.99 -0.93 -3.46
N MET A 76 13.99 -1.19 -4.77
CA MET A 76 13.83 -2.54 -5.29
C MET A 76 15.09 -3.34 -4.97
N ASN A 77 14.95 -4.45 -4.25
CA ASN A 77 16.04 -5.37 -3.96
C ASN A 77 15.52 -6.80 -4.11
N TRP A 78 16.18 -7.60 -4.93
CA TRP A 78 15.77 -8.98 -5.26
C TRP A 78 14.32 -9.05 -5.77
N ASN A 79 13.95 -8.10 -6.64
CA ASN A 79 12.60 -7.94 -7.18
C ASN A 79 11.52 -7.66 -6.11
N VAL A 80 11.90 -7.17 -4.93
CA VAL A 80 10.98 -6.73 -3.87
C VAL A 80 11.32 -5.30 -3.42
N ALA A 81 10.33 -4.40 -3.44
CA ALA A 81 10.43 -3.10 -2.78
C ALA A 81 9.56 -3.11 -1.52
N GLU A 82 10.17 -2.88 -0.36
CA GLU A 82 9.53 -2.97 0.94
C GLU A 82 9.38 -1.61 1.62
N PHE A 83 8.14 -1.15 1.75
CA PHE A 83 7.77 0.06 2.47
C PHE A 83 7.44 -0.29 3.92
N SER A 84 8.44 -0.14 4.77
CA SER A 84 8.30 -0.37 6.20
C SER A 84 7.66 0.81 6.90
N LYS A 85 6.73 0.54 7.82
CA LYS A 85 6.10 1.55 8.69
C LYS A 85 5.44 2.71 7.91
N LEU A 86 4.78 2.41 6.78
CA LEU A 86 3.98 3.40 6.04
C LEU A 86 3.01 4.14 6.98
N LYS A 87 2.96 5.46 6.87
CA LYS A 87 2.14 6.31 7.75
C LYS A 87 1.42 7.38 6.95
N PHE A 88 0.11 7.44 7.12
CA PHE A 88 -0.78 8.36 6.40
C PHE A 88 -1.09 9.57 7.28
N MET A 89 -0.95 10.78 6.74
CA MET A 89 -1.12 12.02 7.51
C MET A 89 -2.53 12.60 7.45
N SER A 90 -3.38 12.09 6.55
CA SER A 90 -4.80 12.46 6.45
C SER A 90 -5.70 11.23 6.31
N SER A 91 -6.99 11.42 6.60
CA SER A 91 -8.00 10.38 6.40
C SER A 91 -8.36 10.23 4.93
N SER A 92 -8.75 9.03 4.51
CA SER A 92 -9.25 8.79 3.14
C SER A 92 -10.65 9.35 2.90
N GLY A 93 -11.38 9.72 3.96
CA GLY A 93 -12.75 10.25 3.90
C GLY A 93 -13.83 9.25 4.37
N ARG A 94 -15.08 9.72 4.50
CA ARG A 94 -16.20 8.89 4.96
C ARG A 94 -16.59 7.90 3.87
N GLY A 95 -16.46 6.60 4.15
CA GLY A 95 -16.86 5.53 3.23
C GLY A 95 -15.87 5.29 2.08
N THR A 96 -14.78 6.03 2.02
CA THR A 96 -13.81 6.01 0.92
C THR A 96 -12.48 5.39 1.34
N LYS A 97 -11.75 4.82 0.38
CA LYS A 97 -10.39 4.30 0.53
C LYS A 97 -9.42 5.14 -0.29
N PHE A 98 -8.16 5.11 0.08
CA PHE A 98 -7.09 5.61 -0.78
C PHE A 98 -6.84 4.64 -1.93
N ASP A 99 -6.66 5.19 -3.11
CA ASP A 99 -5.99 4.56 -4.24
C ASP A 99 -4.49 4.87 -4.15
N PHE A 100 -3.66 3.95 -4.64
CA PHE A 100 -2.22 4.17 -4.73
C PHE A 100 -1.76 4.34 -6.17
N LYS A 101 -0.80 5.23 -6.34
CA LYS A 101 0.07 5.32 -7.51
C LYS A 101 1.49 4.98 -7.04
N ILE A 102 2.13 4.02 -7.66
CA ILE A 102 3.50 3.64 -7.40
C ILE A 102 4.33 3.97 -8.63
N ILE A 103 5.42 4.71 -8.42
CA ILE A 103 6.39 5.05 -9.47
C ILE A 103 7.66 4.25 -9.21
N ILE A 104 8.10 3.49 -10.21
CA ILE A 104 9.39 2.80 -10.21
C ILE A 104 10.30 3.57 -11.16
N ARG A 105 11.40 4.13 -10.64
CA ARG A 105 12.38 4.94 -11.40
C ARG A 105 13.33 4.09 -12.25
N ALA A 106 12.76 3.14 -12.98
CA ALA A 106 13.45 2.37 -14.02
C ALA A 106 13.61 3.22 -15.30
N LYS A 107 14.29 2.66 -16.31
CA LYS A 107 14.42 3.26 -17.64
C LYS A 107 13.85 2.29 -18.69
N PRO A 108 12.63 2.52 -19.23
CA PRO A 108 11.73 3.65 -18.96
C PRO A 108 11.08 3.59 -17.57
N GLU A 109 10.56 4.73 -17.11
CA GLU A 109 9.82 4.83 -15.85
C GLU A 109 8.52 4.00 -15.92
N ILE A 110 8.17 3.34 -14.81
CA ILE A 110 6.98 2.49 -14.73
C ILE A 110 6.04 3.07 -13.68
N GLU A 111 4.78 3.28 -14.08
CA GLU A 111 3.71 3.70 -13.17
C GLU A 111 2.70 2.57 -12.97
N ILE A 112 2.34 2.31 -11.71
CA ILE A 112 1.42 1.24 -11.32
C ILE A 112 0.34 1.82 -10.42
N TYR A 113 -0.90 1.37 -10.61
CA TYR A 113 -2.06 1.82 -9.86
C TYR A 113 -2.68 0.67 -9.07
N ILE A 114 -3.15 0.99 -7.86
CA ILE A 114 -3.89 0.06 -6.98
C ILE A 114 -5.12 0.78 -6.46
N GLN A 115 -6.30 0.35 -6.88
CA GLN A 115 -7.57 0.94 -6.43
C GLN A 115 -7.95 0.46 -5.03
N ASP A 116 -8.77 1.17 -4.27
CA ASP A 116 -9.35 0.70 -3.00
C ASP A 116 -8.34 0.09 -2.02
N ALA A 117 -7.14 0.66 -1.92
CA ALA A 117 -6.00 0.07 -1.24
C ALA A 117 -6.20 -0.01 0.28
N ILE A 118 -6.58 1.10 0.91
CA ILE A 118 -6.75 1.16 2.37
C ILE A 118 -7.71 2.27 2.79
N LYS A 119 -8.54 2.00 3.79
CA LYS A 119 -9.31 3.04 4.48
C LYS A 119 -8.47 3.60 5.62
N ILE A 120 -8.32 4.92 5.71
CA ILE A 120 -7.62 5.58 6.81
C ILE A 120 -8.59 6.52 7.51
N THR A 121 -8.74 6.37 8.82
CA THR A 121 -9.59 7.24 9.65
C THR A 121 -8.83 7.79 10.85
N VAL A 122 -9.39 8.81 11.50
CA VAL A 122 -8.79 9.41 12.71
C VAL A 122 -8.77 8.41 13.88
N ASP A 123 -9.84 7.64 14.03
CA ASP A 123 -9.99 6.67 15.14
C ASP A 123 -9.37 5.31 14.84
N GLY A 124 -9.22 4.94 13.55
CA GLY A 124 -8.91 3.57 13.15
C GLY A 124 -10.01 2.58 13.54
N VAL A 125 -9.61 1.34 13.85
CA VAL A 125 -10.51 0.32 14.41
C VAL A 125 -10.86 0.71 15.85
N ARG A 126 -12.15 0.96 16.14
CA ARG A 126 -12.62 1.44 17.44
C ARG A 126 -13.62 0.44 18.03
N LYS A 127 -13.55 0.22 19.36
CA LYS A 127 -14.61 -0.51 20.08
C LYS A 127 -15.95 0.23 19.95
N PRO A 128 -17.10 -0.47 19.94
CA PRO A 128 -18.40 0.18 19.99
C PRO A 128 -18.46 1.14 21.18
N ARG A 129 -19.11 2.30 21.01
CA ARG A 129 -19.33 3.22 22.12
C ARG A 129 -20.34 2.55 23.06
N SER A 130 -19.94 2.28 24.30
CA SER A 130 -20.85 1.74 25.31
C SER A 130 -21.95 2.76 25.58
N THR A 131 -23.19 2.44 25.22
CA THR A 131 -24.37 3.16 25.69
C THR A 131 -24.74 2.56 27.04
N PHE A 132 -24.00 2.90 28.10
CA PHE A 132 -24.58 2.80 29.43
C PHE A 132 -25.64 3.91 29.49
N LEU A 133 -26.90 3.52 29.33
CA LEU A 133 -28.01 4.32 29.80
C LEU A 133 -28.05 4.12 31.32
N PRO A 134 -28.03 5.20 32.14
CA PRO A 134 -28.42 5.10 33.54
C PRO A 134 -29.89 4.69 33.67
#